data_AF-A0A1V5LJU3-F1
#
_entry.id   AF-A0A1V5LJU3-F1
#
_cell.length_a   1.000
_cell.length_b   1.000
_cell.length_c   1.000
_cell.angle_alpha   90.00
_cell.angle_beta   90.00
_cell.angle_gamma   90.00
#
_symmetry.space_group_name_H-M   'P 1'
#
loop_
_entity.id
_entity.type
_entity.pdbx_description
1 polymer ?
#
loop_
_entity_poly.entity_id
_entity_poly.type
_entity_poly.pdbx_seq_one_letter_code
_entity_poly.pdbx_strand_id
1 'polypeptide(L)' 'MQAVDTVGAGDCFSATLGVALTEGKPLRAAARFAVAAAGLSTTRAGAQAAMPGREEIEEMLAQSD' A
#
# COMPACT_ATOMS: atom_id res chain seq x y z
N MET A 1 -7.59 -10.67 4.17
CA MET A 1 -6.54 -9.90 4.86
C MET A 1 -6.81 -9.90 6.35
N GLN A 2 -5.82 -10.19 7.19
CA GLN A 2 -5.92 -10.16 8.66
C GLN A 2 -4.87 -9.18 9.20
N ALA A 3 -5.29 -8.23 10.03
CA ALA A 3 -4.37 -7.25 10.63
C ALA A 3 -3.56 -7.88 11.77
N VAL A 4 -2.26 -7.58 11.81
CA VAL A 4 -1.26 -8.03 12.78
C VAL A 4 -0.67 -6.84 13.55
N ASP A 5 -0.28 -5.78 12.85
CA ASP A 5 0.34 -4.57 13.41
C ASP A 5 0.06 -3.39 12.50
N THR A 6 -0.38 -2.23 13.02
CA THR A 6 -0.71 -1.07 12.20
C THR A 6 0.40 -0.02 12.13
N VAL A 7 1.52 -0.24 12.83
CA VAL A 7 2.65 0.70 12.85
C VAL A 7 3.18 0.92 11.44
N GLY A 8 3.29 2.18 11.01
CA GLY A 8 3.80 2.56 9.68
C GLY A 8 2.77 2.50 8.55
N ALA A 9 1.51 2.10 8.78
CA ALA A 9 0.51 2.04 7.71
C ALA A 9 0.20 3.41 7.09
N GLY A 10 0.20 4.49 7.90
CA GLY A 10 0.02 5.86 7.41
C GLY A 10 1.21 6.38 6.59
N ASP A 11 2.43 6.00 6.99
CA ASP A 11 3.65 6.30 6.23
C ASP A 11 3.66 5.54 4.90
N CYS A 12 3.27 4.26 4.93
CA CYS A 12 3.10 3.41 3.75
C CYS A 12 2.12 4.05 2.77
N PHE A 13 0.92 4.42 3.26
CA PHE A 13 -0.08 5.11 2.44
C PHE A 13 0.48 6.37 1.79
N SER A 14 1.10 7.25 2.59
CA SER A 14 1.58 8.55 2.12
C SER A 14 2.72 8.41 1.11
N ALA A 15 3.67 7.51 1.37
CA ALA A 15 4.77 7.22 0.46
C ALA A 15 4.28 6.62 -0.85
N THR A 16 3.42 5.60 -0.79
CA THR A 16 2.87 4.95 -1.98
C THR A 16 1.98 5.89 -2.80
N LEU A 17 1.19 6.75 -2.14
CA LEU A 17 0.41 7.79 -2.81
C LEU A 17 1.33 8.79 -3.54
N GLY A 18 2.38 9.25 -2.87
CA GLY A 18 3.38 10.14 -3.45
C GLY A 18 4.03 9.54 -4.69
N VAL A 19 4.52 8.30 -4.59
CA VAL A 19 5.10 7.56 -5.73
C VAL A 19 4.10 7.48 -6.88
N ALA A 20 2.88 7.00 -6.62
CA ALA A 20 1.85 6.84 -7.65
C ALA A 20 1.48 8.16 -8.35
N LEU A 21 1.40 9.26 -7.60
CA LEU A 21 1.14 10.59 -8.17
C LEU A 21 2.33 11.10 -9.00
N THR A 22 3.56 10.89 -8.55
CA THR A 22 4.77 11.27 -9.33
C THR A 22 4.91 10.46 -10.63
N GLU A 23 4.33 9.26 -10.69
CA GLU A 23 4.21 8.45 -11.90
C GLU A 23 3.07 8.89 -12.83
N GLY A 24 2.34 9.95 -12.49
CA GLY A 24 1.25 10.49 -13.31
C GLY A 24 -0.05 9.69 -13.23
N LYS A 25 -0.21 8.78 -12.24
CA LYS A 25 -1.47 8.06 -12.07
C LYS A 25 -2.58 9.04 -11.66
N PRO A 26 -3.82 8.88 -12.19
CA PRO A 26 -4.96 9.65 -11.70
C PRO A 26 -5.15 9.47 -10.20
N LEU A 27 -5.59 10.53 -9.50
CA LEU A 27 -5.73 10.51 -8.03
C LEU A 27 -6.49 9.28 -7.51
N ARG A 28 -7.57 8.87 -8.19
CA ARG A 28 -8.34 7.68 -7.81
C ARG A 28 -7.52 6.39 -7.89
N ALA A 29 -6.73 6.22 -8.94
CA ALA A 29 -5.86 5.07 -9.12
C ALA A 29 -4.69 5.10 -8.12
N ALA A 30 -4.11 6.28 -7.89
CA ALA A 30 -3.06 6.47 -6.90
C ALA A 30 -3.53 6.19 -5.47
N ALA A 31 -4.72 6.68 -5.10
CA ALA A 31 -5.34 6.38 -3.81
C ALA A 31 -5.65 4.89 -3.66
N ARG A 32 -6.17 4.23 -4.70
CA ARG A 32 -6.43 2.77 -4.68
C ARG A 32 -5.14 1.98 -4.45
N PHE A 33 -4.04 2.37 -5.09
CA PHE A 33 -2.71 1.79 -4.90
C PHE A 33 -2.18 2.00 -3.48
N ALA A 34 -2.31 3.21 -2.94
CA ALA A 34 -1.89 3.55 -1.58
C ALA A 34 -2.69 2.81 -0.50
N VAL A 35 -4.02 2.67 -0.67
CA VAL A 35 -4.86 1.89 0.25
C VAL A 35 -4.45 0.42 0.26
N ALA A 36 -4.18 -0.17 -0.91
CA ALA A 36 -3.72 -1.55 -1.00
C ALA A 36 -2.38 -1.74 -0.28
N ALA A 37 -1.41 -0.86 -0.51
CA ALA A 37 -0.12 -0.90 0.16
C ALA A 37 -0.24 -0.78 1.69
N ALA A 38 -1.01 0.20 2.17
CA ALA A 38 -1.24 0.38 3.60
C ALA A 38 -1.97 -0.81 4.23
N GLY A 39 -2.94 -1.41 3.53
CA GLY A 39 -3.57 -2.65 3.98
C GLY A 39 -2.55 -3.76 4.14
N LEU A 40 -1.72 -4.01 3.12
CA LEU A 40 -0.70 -5.06 3.14
C LEU A 40 0.30 -4.86 4.26
N SER A 41 0.74 -3.61 4.51
CA SER A 41 1.66 -3.33 5.60
C SER A 41 1.07 -3.70 6.96
N THR A 42 -0.27 -3.67 7.13
CA THR A 42 -0.87 -4.08 8.41
C THR A 42 -0.81 -5.58 8.71
N THR A 43 -0.43 -6.41 7.73
CA THR A 43 -0.44 -7.89 7.86
C THR A 43 0.86 -8.47 8.39
N ARG A 44 1.86 -7.62 8.64
CA ARG A 44 3.22 -7.99 9.08
C ARG A 44 3.60 -7.09 10.26
N ALA A 45 4.48 -7.56 11.12
CA ALA A 45 4.96 -6.76 12.25
C ALA A 45 6.02 -5.73 11.80
N GLY A 46 5.98 -4.55 12.41
CA GLY A 46 6.99 -3.49 12.24
C GLY A 46 6.64 -2.46 11.16
N ALA A 47 7.39 -1.34 11.15
CA ALA A 47 7.17 -0.23 10.22
C ALA A 47 7.77 -0.50 8.82
N GLN A 48 9.04 -0.14 8.61
CA GLN A 48 9.71 -0.28 7.32
C GLN A 48 9.83 -1.75 6.87
N ALA A 49 9.96 -2.68 7.82
CA ALA A 49 10.03 -4.12 7.54
C ALA A 49 8.71 -4.70 7.00
N ALA A 50 7.57 -4.03 7.25
CA ALA A 50 6.27 -4.47 6.76
C ALA A 50 5.87 -3.83 5.41
N MET A 51 6.66 -2.89 4.89
CA MET A 51 6.34 -2.19 3.63
C MET A 51 6.29 -3.20 2.48
N PRO A 52 5.18 -3.29 1.73
CA PRO A 52 5.06 -4.21 0.61
C PRO A 52 5.85 -3.74 -0.61
N GLY A 53 6.26 -4.69 -1.45
CA GLY A 53 6.79 -4.41 -2.78
C GLY A 53 5.70 -3.99 -3.76
N ARG A 54 6.10 -3.37 -4.89
CA ARG A 54 5.15 -2.97 -5.96
C ARG A 54 4.34 -4.14 -6.48
N GLU A 55 4.99 -5.27 -6.77
CA GLU A 55 4.35 -6.47 -7.31
C GLU A 55 3.27 -7.00 -6.36
N GLU A 56 3.54 -7.05 -5.06
CA GLU A 56 2.55 -7.49 -4.06
C GLU A 56 1.30 -6.59 -4.02
N ILE A 57 1.49 -5.28 -4.19
CA ILE A 57 0.37 -4.33 -4.24
C ILE A 57 -0.46 -4.56 -5.50
N GLU A 58 0.20 -4.77 -6.65
CA GLU A 58 -0.47 -5.03 -7.93
C GLU A 58 -1.23 -6.36 -7.91
N GLU A 59 -0.66 -7.42 -7.34
CA GLU A 59 -1.31 -8.72 -7.14
C GLU A 59 -2.56 -8.60 -6.25
N MET A 60 -2.47 -7.86 -5.14
CA MET A 60 -3.63 -7.61 -4.28
C MET A 60 -4.76 -6.90 -5.02
N LEU A 61 -4.41 -5.90 -5.85
CA LEU A 61 -5.39 -5.14 -6.62
C LEU A 61 -6.05 -5.99 -7.70
N ALA A 62 -5.30 -6.87 -8.37
CA ALA A 62 -5.83 -7.78 -9.39
C ALA A 62 -6.80 -8.81 -8.81
N GLN A 63 -6.67 -9.18 -7.53
CA GLN A 63 -7.62 -10.07 -6.83
C GLN A 63 -8.90 -9.35 -6.36
N SER A 64 -8.94 -8.02 -6.44
CA SER A 64 -10.02 -7.18 -5.93
C SER A 64 -10.89 -6.56 -7.04
N ASP A 65 -10.70 -6.96 -8.29
CA ASP A 65 -11.54 -6.66 -9.45
C ASP A 65 -12.32 -7.92 -9.89
#